data_AF-A0A7Y5FBB3-F1
#
_entry.id   AF-A0A7Y5FBB3-F1
#
_cell.length_a   1.000
_cell.length_b   1.000
_cell.length_c   1.000
_cell.angle_alpha   90.00
_cell.angle_beta   90.00
_cell.angle_gamma   90.00
#
_symmetry.space_group_name_H-M   'P 1'
#
loop_
_entity.id
_entity.type
_entity.pdbx_description
1 polymer ?
#
loop_
_entity_poly.entity_id
_entity_poly.type
_entity_poly.pdbx_seq_one_letter_code
_entity_poly.pdbx_strand_id
1 'polypeptide(L)'
;MPQSRRQFLGNAAALGIAAGSRSAHAQGAPRTHADVIVVGAGLAGLTAARELARKGKSVIVLEARDRVGGRTLAQATQSGEMLDVGGQWIGPGQDRMLALVNEFGLRTYQQPHAGTKILKIEGKLRTYEGDIPALPLLAKLDLARMFSQLDKFAKTIPLDAPYAAERAQAWDNVTLETWKRQYLRTSKAQALLDIVAQSVFGAEAGDISFLFFLYYLRSGGSLEKLIGITGGAQETRVHGGTQQISDRLAAQLGDGLRLNSPVRAIRHGGDGVKVIADSGEYNGAYTIVAVPPFLAGRIAYDPSLPALRSQLTQRMPMGSIIKCIMVYDKPFWRGDGFSGEIASDDGPLCAAFDDTPEGSAEGSLIGFIAGDAARAWTEKSPAERRDAILKQFVECYGDRAAQPKEYIEKNWLEEEWSGGCYEAYMGPGVMTSYGKALRAPVGRIHWAGTETSDEWCGYMDGAVRSGERAADEVLARLT
;
A
#
# COMPACT_ATOMS: atom_id res chain seq x y z
N MET A 1 -13.62 -52.11 54.27
CA MET A 1 -14.90 -51.64 53.69
C MET A 1 -14.63 -50.35 52.93
N PRO A 2 -15.35 -50.00 51.84
CA PRO A 2 -16.58 -50.64 51.35
C PRO A 2 -16.47 -51.35 49.98
N GLN A 3 -17.39 -52.29 49.79
CA GLN A 3 -17.78 -53.02 48.57
C GLN A 3 -19.29 -53.34 48.74
N SER A 4 -20.13 -53.44 47.71
CA SER A 4 -20.03 -53.15 46.27
C SER A 4 -21.45 -52.88 45.73
N ARG A 5 -21.60 -52.42 44.47
CA ARG A 5 -22.89 -52.56 43.74
C ARG A 5 -22.66 -53.11 42.33
N ARG A 6 -23.64 -53.88 41.88
CA ARG A 6 -23.52 -54.91 40.83
C ARG A 6 -23.66 -54.38 39.41
N GLN A 7 -23.17 -55.20 38.48
CA GLN A 7 -23.36 -55.12 37.03
C GLN A 7 -24.84 -55.16 36.62
N PHE A 8 -25.16 -54.61 35.45
CA PHE A 8 -25.94 -55.35 34.46
C PHE A 8 -25.43 -55.07 33.03
N LEU A 9 -25.52 -56.08 32.16
CA LEU A 9 -24.94 -56.10 30.82
C LEU A 9 -25.95 -55.65 29.75
N GLY A 10 -25.44 -55.12 28.64
CA GLY A 10 -26.22 -54.68 27.47
C GLY A 10 -25.44 -54.82 26.17
N ASN A 11 -25.16 -56.07 25.78
CA ASN A 11 -24.65 -56.57 24.49
C ASN A 11 -24.10 -55.56 23.45
N ALA A 12 -22.79 -55.62 23.23
CA ALA A 12 -22.16 -55.05 22.04
C ALA A 12 -22.42 -55.92 20.80
N ALA A 13 -22.74 -55.28 19.68
CA ALA A 13 -22.72 -55.88 18.34
C ALA A 13 -21.57 -55.26 17.51
N ALA A 14 -20.98 -56.09 16.66
CA ALA A 14 -19.74 -55.85 15.93
C ALA A 14 -19.64 -54.53 15.15
N LEU A 15 -18.42 -54.00 15.04
CA LEU A 15 -17.70 -53.92 13.75
C LEU A 15 -16.22 -53.61 13.98
N GLY A 16 -15.34 -54.49 13.48
CA GLY A 16 -13.90 -54.25 13.51
C GLY A 16 -13.50 -53.27 12.41
N ILE A 17 -12.78 -52.22 12.79
CA ILE A 17 -12.05 -51.37 11.84
C ILE A 17 -10.57 -51.61 12.09
N ALA A 18 -9.87 -52.10 11.07
CA ALA A 18 -8.43 -52.25 11.12
C ALA A 18 -7.78 -50.88 11.32
N ALA A 19 -7.06 -50.71 12.44
CA ALA A 19 -6.27 -49.52 12.70
C ALA A 19 -5.06 -49.51 11.75
N GLY A 20 -5.26 -49.01 10.53
CA GLY A 20 -4.16 -48.65 9.64
C GLY A 20 -3.30 -47.61 10.33
N SER A 21 -2.08 -47.98 10.68
CA SER A 21 -1.09 -47.09 11.28
C SER A 21 -0.77 -45.98 10.29
N ARG A 22 -1.43 -44.82 10.47
CA ARG A 22 -1.01 -43.57 9.83
C ARG A 22 0.38 -43.26 10.37
N SER A 23 1.40 -43.61 9.59
CA SER A 23 2.77 -43.21 9.85
C SER A 23 2.78 -41.69 9.94
N ALA A 24 3.01 -41.17 11.14
CA ALA A 24 3.17 -39.75 11.35
C ALA A 24 4.32 -39.30 10.46
N HIS A 25 4.04 -38.50 9.43
CA HIS A 25 5.10 -37.79 8.74
C HIS A 25 5.84 -36.97 9.80
N ALA A 26 7.06 -37.40 10.11
CA ALA A 26 7.96 -36.61 10.92
C ALA A 26 8.12 -35.27 10.19
N GLN A 27 7.50 -34.23 10.74
CA GLN A 27 7.78 -32.87 10.31
C GLN A 27 9.26 -32.66 10.58
N GLY A 28 10.06 -32.61 9.50
CA GLY A 28 11.50 -32.38 9.60
C GLY A 28 11.74 -31.07 10.34
N ALA A 29 12.88 -30.97 11.05
CA ALA A 29 13.24 -29.75 11.75
C ALA A 29 13.12 -28.54 10.79
N PRO A 30 12.43 -27.46 11.20
CA PRO A 30 12.10 -26.37 10.28
C PRO A 30 13.35 -25.78 9.67
N ARG A 31 13.29 -25.51 8.35
CA ARG A 31 14.43 -24.97 7.60
C ARG A 31 14.91 -23.64 8.20
N THR A 32 16.15 -23.61 8.68
CA THR A 32 16.84 -22.42 9.23
C THR A 32 17.97 -21.89 8.34
N HIS A 33 18.24 -22.55 7.21
CA HIS A 33 19.35 -22.21 6.30
C HIS A 33 18.84 -22.12 4.85
N ALA A 34 19.19 -21.04 4.16
CA ALA A 34 18.84 -20.81 2.75
C ALA A 34 19.91 -19.93 2.07
N ASP A 35 19.91 -19.87 0.73
CA ASP A 35 20.80 -18.96 0.01
C ASP A 35 20.47 -17.49 0.32
N VAL A 36 19.18 -17.18 0.43
CA VAL A 36 18.67 -15.83 0.73
C VAL A 36 17.59 -15.86 1.80
N ILE A 37 17.65 -14.91 2.74
CA ILE A 37 16.56 -14.64 3.69
C ILE A 37 15.86 -13.34 3.27
N VAL A 38 14.54 -13.38 3.04
CA VAL A 38 13.74 -12.18 2.72
C VAL A 38 12.94 -11.75 3.95
N VAL A 39 12.99 -10.45 4.27
CA VAL A 39 12.28 -9.85 5.40
C VAL A 39 11.06 -9.08 4.88
N GLY A 40 9.87 -9.55 5.22
CA GLY A 40 8.56 -9.03 4.79
C GLY A 40 7.96 -9.82 3.62
N ALA A 41 6.71 -10.27 3.78
CA ALA A 41 5.90 -10.95 2.76
C ALA A 41 4.81 -10.03 2.15
N GLY A 42 5.14 -8.76 1.94
CA GLY A 42 4.44 -7.93 0.97
C GLY A 42 4.85 -8.28 -0.47
N LEU A 43 4.17 -7.70 -1.47
CA LEU A 43 4.41 -7.94 -2.90
C LEU A 43 5.91 -7.92 -3.29
N ALA A 44 6.69 -6.97 -2.77
CA ALA A 44 8.12 -6.86 -3.07
C ALA A 44 8.93 -8.06 -2.58
N GLY A 45 8.74 -8.49 -1.32
CA GLY A 45 9.47 -9.62 -0.75
C GLY A 45 9.03 -10.96 -1.35
N LEU A 46 7.72 -11.13 -1.58
CA LEU A 46 7.18 -12.31 -2.25
C LEU A 46 7.67 -12.45 -3.70
N THR A 47 7.72 -11.35 -4.44
CA THR A 47 8.28 -11.33 -5.81
C THR A 47 9.77 -11.65 -5.80
N ALA A 48 10.55 -11.02 -4.91
CA ALA A 48 11.97 -11.30 -4.79
C ALA A 48 12.24 -12.78 -4.47
N ALA A 49 11.48 -13.36 -3.52
CA ALA A 49 11.61 -14.76 -3.14
C ALA A 49 11.26 -15.71 -4.29
N ARG A 50 10.21 -15.40 -5.07
CA ARG A 50 9.79 -16.15 -6.25
C ARG A 50 10.83 -16.13 -7.36
N GLU A 51 11.39 -14.97 -7.70
CA GLU A 51 12.39 -14.90 -8.78
C GLU A 51 13.71 -15.59 -8.38
N LEU A 52 14.12 -15.50 -7.12
CA LEU A 52 15.22 -16.31 -6.58
C LEU A 52 14.94 -17.82 -6.66
N ALA A 53 13.75 -18.26 -6.25
CA ALA A 53 13.34 -19.67 -6.30
C ALA A 53 13.27 -20.20 -7.75
N ARG A 54 12.79 -19.38 -8.70
CA ARG A 54 12.79 -19.68 -10.15
C ARG A 54 14.19 -19.88 -10.74
N LYS A 55 15.23 -19.31 -10.12
CA LYS A 55 16.65 -19.54 -10.47
C LYS A 55 17.30 -20.66 -9.64
N GLY A 56 16.50 -21.49 -8.96
CA GLY A 56 16.97 -22.63 -8.17
C GLY A 56 17.66 -22.25 -6.86
N LYS A 57 17.59 -20.99 -6.43
CA LYS A 57 18.10 -20.57 -5.11
C LYS A 57 17.07 -20.90 -4.04
N SER A 58 17.54 -21.35 -2.89
CA SER A 58 16.70 -21.56 -1.72
C SER A 58 16.43 -20.25 -0.98
N VAL A 59 15.18 -20.07 -0.55
CA VAL A 59 14.72 -18.83 0.09
C VAL A 59 13.92 -19.16 1.34
N ILE A 60 14.08 -18.34 2.37
CA ILE A 60 13.15 -18.26 3.50
C ILE A 60 12.58 -16.84 3.56
N VAL A 61 11.27 -16.71 3.69
CA VAL A 61 10.58 -15.42 3.85
C VAL A 61 10.06 -15.31 5.27
N LEU A 62 10.47 -14.26 5.98
CA LEU A 62 10.06 -13.97 7.37
C LEU A 62 9.09 -12.78 7.36
N GLU A 63 7.84 -13.02 7.73
CA GLU A 63 6.78 -12.01 7.83
C GLU A 63 6.39 -11.80 9.30
N ALA A 64 6.24 -10.53 9.68
CA ALA A 64 5.90 -10.16 11.05
C ALA A 64 4.46 -10.55 11.43
N ARG A 65 3.53 -10.41 10.50
CA ARG A 65 2.10 -10.71 10.70
C ARG A 65 1.79 -12.21 10.56
N ASP A 66 0.56 -12.56 10.93
CA ASP A 66 -0.13 -13.83 10.68
C ASP A 66 -0.66 -13.98 9.23
N ARG A 67 -0.41 -12.98 8.37
CA ARG A 67 -0.87 -12.90 6.98
C ARG A 67 0.19 -12.33 6.05
N VAL A 68 0.09 -12.64 4.76
CA VAL A 68 0.89 -11.98 3.72
C VAL A 68 0.21 -10.70 3.18
N GLY A 69 0.86 -10.05 2.21
CA GLY A 69 0.34 -8.90 1.46
C GLY A 69 0.72 -7.53 2.04
N GLY A 70 0.97 -7.44 3.34
CA GLY A 70 1.37 -6.18 3.99
C GLY A 70 0.32 -5.08 3.78
N ARG A 71 0.61 -4.13 2.88
CA ARG A 71 -0.27 -3.00 2.49
C ARG A 71 -1.36 -3.35 1.47
N THR A 72 -1.32 -4.52 0.84
CA THR A 72 -2.51 -5.10 0.18
C THR A 72 -3.26 -5.94 1.20
N LEU A 73 -4.52 -5.60 1.47
CA LEU A 73 -5.38 -6.25 2.44
C LEU A 73 -6.83 -6.14 1.96
N ALA A 74 -7.54 -7.25 1.91
CA ALA A 74 -8.96 -7.31 1.62
C ALA A 74 -9.73 -7.82 2.84
N GLN A 75 -10.97 -7.36 3.00
CA GLN A 75 -11.86 -7.72 4.09
C GLN A 75 -13.23 -8.10 3.50
N ALA A 76 -13.84 -9.16 4.04
CA ALA A 76 -15.21 -9.53 3.70
C ALA A 76 -16.22 -8.59 4.37
N THR A 77 -17.27 -8.21 3.64
CA THR A 77 -18.51 -7.67 4.20
C THR A 77 -19.29 -8.75 4.96
N GLN A 78 -20.34 -8.36 5.68
CA GLN A 78 -21.33 -9.28 6.26
C GLN A 78 -21.99 -10.20 5.23
N SER A 79 -22.07 -9.77 3.95
CA SER A 79 -22.59 -10.56 2.83
C SER A 79 -21.55 -11.50 2.20
N GLY A 80 -20.28 -11.39 2.59
CA GLY A 80 -19.16 -12.19 2.07
C GLY A 80 -18.48 -11.63 0.82
N GLU A 81 -18.84 -10.42 0.39
CA GLU A 81 -18.18 -9.70 -0.72
C GLU A 81 -16.81 -9.17 -0.25
N MET A 82 -15.78 -9.27 -1.09
CA MET A 82 -14.40 -8.92 -0.71
C MET A 82 -14.05 -7.50 -1.15
N LEU A 83 -13.86 -6.60 -0.19
CA LEU A 83 -13.48 -5.21 -0.43
C LEU A 83 -12.03 -4.96 0.02
N ASP A 84 -11.24 -4.28 -0.81
CA ASP A 84 -9.85 -3.95 -0.47
C ASP A 84 -9.83 -2.82 0.58
N VAL A 85 -9.28 -3.08 1.76
CA VAL A 85 -8.99 -2.05 2.78
C VAL A 85 -7.52 -1.58 2.75
N GLY A 86 -6.72 -2.09 1.79
CA GLY A 86 -5.34 -1.66 1.48
C GLY A 86 -5.19 -1.03 0.09
N GLY A 87 -4.09 -1.31 -0.61
CA GLY A 87 -3.99 -1.01 -2.05
C GLY A 87 -5.07 -1.75 -2.85
N GLN A 88 -5.63 -1.14 -3.90
CA GLN A 88 -6.79 -1.71 -4.62
C GLN A 88 -6.82 -1.49 -6.15
N TRP A 89 -6.09 -0.48 -6.64
CA TRP A 89 -6.13 -0.07 -8.04
C TRP A 89 -4.88 -0.49 -8.81
N ILE A 90 -5.08 -0.79 -10.08
CA ILE A 90 -4.05 -1.01 -11.08
C ILE A 90 -4.39 -0.11 -12.28
N GLY A 91 -3.38 0.51 -12.91
CA GLY A 91 -3.58 1.44 -14.03
C GLY A 91 -2.70 1.15 -15.24
N PRO A 92 -2.96 1.77 -16.41
CA PRO A 92 -2.14 1.60 -17.61
C PRO A 92 -0.65 1.86 -17.36
N GLY A 93 0.20 0.94 -17.81
CA GLY A 93 1.65 1.02 -17.58
C GLY A 93 2.12 0.50 -16.21
N GLN A 94 1.24 -0.02 -15.36
CA GLN A 94 1.60 -0.90 -14.24
C GLN A 94 1.74 -2.35 -14.76
N ASP A 95 2.70 -2.54 -15.67
CA ASP A 95 2.85 -3.73 -16.50
C ASP A 95 3.25 -4.98 -15.70
N ARG A 96 4.04 -4.85 -14.63
CA ARG A 96 4.46 -5.98 -13.79
C ARG A 96 3.32 -6.48 -12.92
N MET A 97 2.52 -5.56 -12.40
CA MET A 97 1.31 -5.89 -11.66
C MET A 97 0.26 -6.55 -12.56
N LEU A 98 0.05 -6.02 -13.77
CA LEU A 98 -0.83 -6.62 -14.78
C LEU A 98 -0.33 -8.00 -15.25
N ALA A 99 0.98 -8.20 -15.36
CA ALA A 99 1.55 -9.51 -15.69
C ALA A 99 1.24 -10.57 -14.60
N LEU A 100 1.31 -10.22 -13.31
CA LEU A 100 0.91 -11.12 -12.23
C LEU A 100 -0.60 -11.42 -12.23
N VAL A 101 -1.44 -10.41 -12.46
CA VAL A 101 -2.90 -10.57 -12.62
C VAL A 101 -3.21 -11.57 -13.74
N ASN A 102 -2.54 -11.44 -14.89
CA ASN A 102 -2.70 -12.33 -16.03
C ASN A 102 -2.15 -13.74 -15.77
N GLU A 103 -0.95 -13.88 -15.20
CA GLU A 103 -0.33 -15.18 -14.87
C GLU A 103 -1.21 -16.00 -13.92
N PHE A 104 -1.85 -15.33 -12.96
CA PHE A 104 -2.75 -15.95 -11.99
C PHE A 104 -4.20 -16.12 -12.48
N GLY A 105 -4.51 -15.72 -13.72
CA GLY A 105 -5.85 -15.83 -14.30
C GLY A 105 -6.91 -15.02 -13.55
N LEU A 106 -6.53 -13.90 -12.93
CA LEU A 106 -7.46 -13.09 -12.15
C LEU A 106 -8.33 -12.25 -13.08
N ARG A 107 -9.63 -12.19 -12.78
CA ARG A 107 -10.52 -11.27 -13.50
C ARG A 107 -10.35 -9.86 -12.95
N THR A 108 -10.35 -8.90 -13.86
CA THR A 108 -10.41 -7.47 -13.53
C THR A 108 -11.74 -6.87 -13.95
N TYR A 109 -12.07 -5.71 -13.38
CA TYR A 109 -13.18 -4.87 -13.83
C TYR A 109 -12.75 -3.39 -13.83
N GLN A 110 -13.46 -2.55 -14.57
CA GLN A 110 -13.20 -1.12 -14.62
C GLN A 110 -13.73 -0.44 -13.35
N GLN A 111 -12.95 0.48 -12.78
CA GLN A 111 -13.35 1.29 -11.64
C GLN A 111 -14.64 2.08 -12.00
N PRO A 112 -15.75 1.91 -11.25
CA PRO A 112 -16.96 2.68 -11.51
C PRO A 112 -16.70 4.19 -11.36
N HIS A 113 -17.04 4.95 -12.41
CA HIS A 113 -16.87 6.40 -12.46
C HIS A 113 -17.94 7.12 -13.34
N ALA A 114 -18.97 6.39 -13.76
CA ALA A 114 -19.99 6.93 -14.67
C ALA A 114 -21.01 7.78 -13.91
N GLY A 115 -21.21 9.02 -14.34
CA GLY A 115 -22.18 9.96 -13.77
C GLY A 115 -21.54 11.27 -13.30
N THR A 116 -22.30 12.02 -12.52
CA THR A 116 -21.92 13.32 -11.97
C THR A 116 -20.93 13.18 -10.81
N LYS A 117 -19.81 13.89 -10.88
CA LYS A 117 -18.80 13.99 -9.83
C LYS A 117 -19.09 15.17 -8.89
N ILE A 118 -18.65 15.08 -7.64
CA ILE A 118 -18.84 16.14 -6.63
C ILE A 118 -17.50 16.78 -6.27
N LEU A 119 -17.50 18.11 -6.18
CA LEU A 119 -16.39 18.93 -5.69
C LEU A 119 -16.90 19.84 -4.57
N LYS A 120 -16.31 19.75 -3.37
CA LYS A 120 -16.61 20.65 -2.26
C LYS A 120 -15.33 21.43 -1.91
N ILE A 121 -15.27 22.69 -2.33
CA ILE A 121 -14.11 23.56 -2.10
C ILE A 121 -14.54 24.90 -1.51
N GLU A 122 -13.83 25.38 -0.49
CA GLU A 122 -14.12 26.59 0.28
C GLU A 122 -15.57 26.59 0.81
N GLY A 123 -16.04 25.45 1.32
CA GLY A 123 -17.41 25.25 1.79
C GLY A 123 -18.49 25.29 0.70
N LYS A 124 -18.12 25.29 -0.59
CA LYS A 124 -19.08 25.31 -1.72
C LYS A 124 -19.09 23.98 -2.44
N LEU A 125 -20.17 23.24 -2.27
CA LEU A 125 -20.47 22.04 -3.05
C LEU A 125 -20.83 22.41 -4.50
N ARG A 126 -20.28 21.65 -5.44
CA ARG A 126 -20.48 21.78 -6.88
C ARG A 126 -20.50 20.40 -7.52
N THR A 127 -21.24 20.27 -8.61
CA THR A 127 -21.28 19.08 -9.45
C THR A 127 -20.59 19.33 -10.79
N TYR A 128 -20.03 18.28 -11.40
CA TYR A 128 -19.43 18.35 -12.73
C TYR A 128 -19.43 16.99 -13.44
N GLU A 129 -19.27 17.01 -14.75
CA GLU A 129 -19.08 15.82 -15.60
C GLU A 129 -17.72 15.90 -16.30
N GLY A 130 -17.15 14.74 -16.62
CA GLY A 130 -15.81 14.62 -17.20
C GLY A 130 -14.68 14.95 -16.22
N ASP A 131 -13.50 15.26 -16.74
CA ASP A 131 -12.26 15.37 -15.96
C ASP A 131 -11.95 16.78 -15.45
N ILE A 132 -12.65 17.81 -15.95
CA ILE A 132 -12.36 19.21 -15.62
C ILE A 132 -13.35 19.70 -14.54
N PRO A 133 -12.89 19.96 -13.29
CA PRO A 133 -13.79 20.32 -12.19
C PRO A 133 -14.57 21.64 -12.44
N ALA A 134 -15.74 21.79 -11.81
CA ALA A 134 -16.66 22.94 -11.98
C ALA A 134 -16.14 24.26 -11.36
N LEU A 135 -15.00 24.75 -11.84
CA LEU A 135 -14.30 25.93 -11.32
C LEU A 135 -14.50 27.20 -12.17
N PRO A 136 -14.30 28.39 -11.57
CA PRO A 136 -14.20 29.64 -12.33
C PRO A 136 -13.05 29.59 -13.35
N LEU A 137 -13.20 30.31 -14.48
CA LEU A 137 -12.25 30.29 -15.59
C LEU A 137 -10.79 30.58 -15.15
N LEU A 138 -10.57 31.56 -14.28
CA LEU A 138 -9.23 31.89 -13.76
C LEU A 138 -8.58 30.70 -13.03
N ALA A 139 -9.35 29.95 -12.24
CA ALA A 139 -8.84 28.76 -11.55
C ALA A 139 -8.57 27.60 -12.51
N LYS A 140 -9.39 27.43 -13.57
CA LYS A 140 -9.11 26.44 -14.64
C LYS A 140 -7.81 26.76 -15.39
N LEU A 141 -7.57 28.03 -15.72
CA LEU A 141 -6.32 28.48 -16.35
C LEU A 141 -5.11 28.33 -15.41
N ASP A 142 -5.29 28.60 -14.11
CA ASP A 142 -4.26 28.42 -13.08
C ASP A 142 -3.84 26.94 -12.94
N LEU A 143 -4.82 26.03 -12.92
CA LEU A 143 -4.60 24.58 -12.94
C LEU A 143 -3.93 24.09 -14.24
N ALA A 144 -4.42 24.50 -15.41
CA ALA A 144 -3.81 24.09 -16.68
C ALA A 144 -2.33 24.50 -16.76
N ARG A 145 -2.01 25.70 -16.25
CA ARG A 145 -0.62 26.17 -16.10
C ARG A 145 0.16 25.35 -15.07
N MET A 146 -0.46 24.97 -13.94
CA MET A 146 0.14 24.10 -12.93
C MET A 146 0.51 22.74 -13.53
N PHE A 147 -0.43 22.03 -14.16
CA PHE A 147 -0.20 20.72 -14.79
C PHE A 147 0.94 20.79 -15.82
N SER A 148 0.88 21.75 -16.75
CA SER A 148 1.93 21.94 -17.77
C SER A 148 3.30 22.24 -17.16
N GLN A 149 3.36 23.03 -16.08
CA GLN A 149 4.61 23.37 -15.40
C GLN A 149 5.19 22.18 -14.61
N LEU A 150 4.34 21.43 -13.89
CA LEU A 150 4.75 20.25 -13.15
C LEU A 150 5.23 19.13 -14.07
N ASP A 151 4.51 18.85 -15.16
CA ASP A 151 4.93 17.87 -16.19
C ASP A 151 6.28 18.24 -16.79
N LYS A 152 6.47 19.52 -17.18
CA LYS A 152 7.75 20.02 -17.69
C LYS A 152 8.91 19.82 -16.69
N PHE A 153 8.68 20.05 -15.40
CA PHE A 153 9.70 19.87 -14.38
C PHE A 153 9.95 18.38 -14.06
N ALA A 154 8.90 17.58 -13.91
CA ALA A 154 8.99 16.14 -13.65
C ALA A 154 9.79 15.42 -14.76
N LYS A 155 9.60 15.79 -16.03
CA LYS A 155 10.37 15.28 -17.18
C LYS A 155 11.88 15.50 -17.09
N THR A 156 12.37 16.44 -16.27
CA THR A 156 13.81 16.68 -16.04
C THR A 156 14.41 15.81 -14.93
N ILE A 157 13.59 15.03 -14.21
CA ILE A 157 14.05 14.19 -13.11
C ILE A 157 14.47 12.79 -13.63
N PRO A 158 15.72 12.35 -13.44
CA PRO A 158 16.12 10.96 -13.67
C PRO A 158 15.52 10.05 -12.59
N LEU A 159 14.96 8.90 -12.99
CA LEU A 159 14.24 7.98 -12.08
C LEU A 159 15.18 7.11 -11.22
N ASP A 160 16.35 6.77 -11.77
CA ASP A 160 17.39 5.99 -11.11
C ASP A 160 18.17 6.81 -10.07
N ALA A 161 18.34 8.11 -10.32
CA ALA A 161 19.14 9.03 -9.51
C ALA A 161 18.53 10.44 -9.34
N PRO A 162 17.29 10.61 -8.82
CA PRO A 162 16.60 11.91 -8.74
C PRO A 162 17.38 13.00 -7.97
N TYR A 163 18.22 12.59 -7.01
CA TYR A 163 19.16 13.45 -6.28
C TYR A 163 20.24 14.11 -7.16
N ALA A 164 20.43 13.65 -8.39
CA ALA A 164 21.39 14.16 -9.37
C ALA A 164 20.74 15.02 -10.48
N ALA A 165 19.43 15.33 -10.40
CA ALA A 165 18.79 16.26 -11.32
C ALA A 165 19.47 17.64 -11.28
N GLU A 166 19.51 18.35 -12.41
CA GLU A 166 20.20 19.66 -12.55
C GLU A 166 19.82 20.66 -11.44
N ARG A 167 18.54 20.66 -11.05
CA ARG A 167 17.98 21.56 -10.03
C ARG A 167 17.70 20.88 -8.70
N ALA A 168 18.22 19.67 -8.46
CA ALA A 168 17.89 18.83 -7.31
C ALA A 168 18.03 19.59 -5.98
N GLN A 169 19.20 20.20 -5.71
CA GLN A 169 19.41 20.94 -4.46
C GLN A 169 18.48 22.16 -4.30
N ALA A 170 18.10 22.83 -5.39
CA ALA A 170 17.19 23.96 -5.32
C ALA A 170 15.73 23.55 -5.08
N TRP A 171 15.31 22.39 -5.61
CA TRP A 171 13.95 21.86 -5.43
C TRP A 171 13.78 21.04 -4.16
N ASP A 172 14.83 20.39 -3.66
CA ASP A 172 14.75 19.58 -2.44
C ASP A 172 14.73 20.45 -1.17
N ASN A 173 15.28 21.66 -1.20
CA ASN A 173 15.20 22.61 -0.07
C ASN A 173 13.87 23.40 -0.01
N VAL A 174 12.87 23.02 -0.81
CA VAL A 174 11.58 23.72 -0.94
C VAL A 174 10.45 22.72 -0.72
N THR A 175 9.47 23.08 0.11
CA THR A 175 8.25 22.25 0.29
C THR A 175 7.29 22.45 -0.87
N LEU A 176 6.41 21.46 -1.12
CA LEU A 176 5.32 21.61 -2.08
C LEU A 176 4.42 22.80 -1.72
N GLU A 177 4.19 23.08 -0.44
CA GLU A 177 3.48 24.27 0.08
C GLU A 177 4.13 25.58 -0.37
N THR A 178 5.46 25.67 -0.23
CA THR A 178 6.22 26.88 -0.59
C THR A 178 6.13 27.13 -2.10
N TRP A 179 6.25 26.06 -2.90
CA TRP A 179 6.05 26.13 -4.34
C TRP A 179 4.60 26.54 -4.68
N LYS A 180 3.60 25.88 -4.09
CA LYS A 180 2.17 26.14 -4.28
C LYS A 180 1.85 27.64 -4.10
N ARG A 181 2.30 28.23 -2.98
CA ARG A 181 2.09 29.67 -2.69
C ARG A 181 2.81 30.61 -3.66
N GLN A 182 4.00 30.24 -4.13
CA GLN A 182 4.76 31.07 -5.07
C GLN A 182 4.15 31.07 -6.47
N TYR A 183 3.68 29.92 -6.95
CA TYR A 183 3.30 29.75 -8.36
C TYR A 183 1.78 29.83 -8.61
N LEU A 184 0.91 29.33 -7.74
CA LEU A 184 -0.55 29.34 -7.94
C LEU A 184 -1.18 30.65 -7.50
N ARG A 185 -2.12 31.18 -8.29
CA ARG A 185 -2.74 32.49 -8.08
C ARG A 185 -4.14 32.44 -7.49
N THR A 186 -4.78 31.27 -7.50
CA THR A 186 -6.16 31.09 -7.05
C THR A 186 -6.23 30.10 -5.89
N SER A 187 -6.97 30.47 -4.85
CA SER A 187 -7.18 29.63 -3.65
C SER A 187 -7.72 28.25 -4.00
N LYS A 188 -8.58 28.14 -5.02
CA LYS A 188 -9.16 26.87 -5.50
C LYS A 188 -8.14 25.93 -6.15
N ALA A 189 -7.15 26.48 -6.87
CA ALA A 189 -6.05 25.67 -7.39
C ALA A 189 -5.10 25.24 -6.27
N GLN A 190 -4.92 26.08 -5.24
CA GLN A 190 -4.16 25.72 -4.05
C GLN A 190 -4.84 24.59 -3.27
N ALA A 191 -6.14 24.72 -2.95
CA ALA A 191 -6.93 23.70 -2.28
C ALA A 191 -6.95 22.36 -3.04
N LEU A 192 -7.01 22.38 -4.39
CA LEU A 192 -6.89 21.14 -5.17
C LEU A 192 -5.51 20.50 -5.08
N LEU A 193 -4.43 21.28 -5.00
CA LEU A 193 -3.09 20.71 -4.80
C LEU A 193 -2.92 20.15 -3.37
N ASP A 194 -3.64 20.69 -2.38
CA ASP A 194 -3.69 20.13 -1.02
C ASP A 194 -4.46 18.81 -0.98
N ILE A 195 -5.62 18.73 -1.64
CA ILE A 195 -6.36 17.48 -1.83
C ILE A 195 -5.48 16.44 -2.52
N VAL A 196 -4.69 16.81 -3.53
CA VAL A 196 -3.71 15.94 -4.18
C VAL A 196 -2.62 15.47 -3.20
N ALA A 197 -2.02 16.36 -2.40
CA ALA A 197 -1.01 15.97 -1.41
C ALA A 197 -1.57 14.94 -0.41
N GLN A 198 -2.76 15.21 0.13
CA GLN A 198 -3.45 14.36 1.08
C GLN A 198 -3.85 13.01 0.45
N SER A 199 -4.54 13.03 -0.69
CA SER A 199 -5.09 11.82 -1.34
C SER A 199 -4.06 10.93 -2.03
N VAL A 200 -2.87 11.44 -2.37
CA VAL A 200 -1.79 10.69 -3.05
C VAL A 200 -0.68 10.27 -2.08
N PHE A 201 -0.35 11.06 -1.05
CA PHE A 201 0.78 10.79 -0.13
C PHE A 201 0.36 10.56 1.33
N GLY A 202 -0.91 10.80 1.68
CA GLY A 202 -1.34 10.81 3.09
C GLY A 202 -0.69 11.91 3.92
N ALA A 203 -0.24 13.01 3.31
CA ALA A 203 0.56 14.04 3.96
C ALA A 203 0.18 15.45 3.47
N GLU A 204 0.56 16.48 4.22
CA GLU A 204 0.29 17.86 3.81
C GLU A 204 1.33 18.35 2.80
N ALA A 205 0.97 19.31 1.96
CA ALA A 205 1.93 19.95 1.05
C ALA A 205 3.13 20.60 1.79
N GLY A 206 2.97 20.91 3.08
CA GLY A 206 4.05 21.40 3.95
C GLY A 206 5.10 20.34 4.30
N ASP A 207 4.71 19.06 4.33
CA ASP A 207 5.57 17.95 4.76
C ASP A 207 6.47 17.42 3.62
N ILE A 208 6.08 17.67 2.37
CA ILE A 208 6.64 17.03 1.17
C ILE A 208 7.70 17.92 0.50
N SER A 209 8.89 17.36 0.21
CA SER A 209 9.90 17.97 -0.66
C SER A 209 9.36 18.16 -2.09
N PHE A 210 9.55 19.35 -2.67
CA PHE A 210 9.14 19.60 -4.06
C PHE A 210 9.95 18.75 -5.06
N LEU A 211 11.22 18.43 -4.78
CA LEU A 211 11.97 17.47 -5.60
C LEU A 211 11.37 16.06 -5.50
N PHE A 212 11.02 15.60 -4.29
CA PHE A 212 10.40 14.29 -4.10
C PHE A 212 9.04 14.21 -4.81
N PHE A 213 8.22 15.25 -4.72
CA PHE A 213 6.96 15.35 -5.45
C PHE A 213 7.18 15.22 -6.96
N LEU A 214 8.10 16.00 -7.56
CA LEU A 214 8.42 15.91 -8.99
C LEU A 214 8.95 14.53 -9.41
N TYR A 215 9.78 13.90 -8.58
CA TYR A 215 10.24 12.52 -8.79
C TYR A 215 9.06 11.54 -8.80
N TYR A 216 8.15 11.66 -7.82
CA TYR A 216 6.97 10.81 -7.72
C TYR A 216 6.07 10.94 -8.94
N LEU A 217 5.76 12.18 -9.36
CA LEU A 217 5.03 12.46 -10.61
C LEU A 217 5.71 11.80 -11.82
N ARG A 218 7.04 11.90 -11.92
CA ARG A 218 7.79 11.30 -13.02
C ARG A 218 7.77 9.77 -13.00
N SER A 219 7.75 9.16 -11.81
CA SER A 219 7.70 7.70 -11.60
C SER A 219 6.33 7.10 -11.96
N GLY A 220 5.24 7.84 -11.70
CA GLY A 220 3.88 7.49 -12.12
C GLY A 220 3.50 7.94 -13.55
N GLY A 221 4.41 8.62 -14.24
CA GLY A 221 4.24 9.17 -15.59
C GLY A 221 3.84 10.65 -15.61
N SER A 222 2.77 11.03 -14.94
CA SER A 222 2.34 12.44 -14.76
C SER A 222 1.40 12.60 -13.57
N LEU A 223 1.13 13.85 -13.14
CA LEU A 223 0.10 14.11 -12.11
C LEU A 223 -1.29 13.70 -12.59
N GLU A 224 -1.67 14.04 -13.83
CA GLU A 224 -2.96 13.67 -14.42
C GLU A 224 -3.17 12.16 -14.38
N LYS A 225 -2.11 11.38 -14.65
CA LYS A 225 -2.14 9.92 -14.61
C LYS A 225 -2.25 9.37 -13.19
N LEU A 226 -1.61 10.01 -12.20
CA LEU A 226 -1.64 9.57 -10.80
C LEU A 226 -2.99 9.78 -10.10
N ILE A 227 -3.80 10.75 -10.56
CA ILE A 227 -5.11 11.10 -9.99
C ILE A 227 -6.30 10.70 -10.87
N GLY A 228 -6.04 10.15 -12.06
CA GLY A 228 -7.04 9.84 -13.07
C GLY A 228 -7.57 8.40 -13.02
N ILE A 229 -8.86 8.24 -13.30
CA ILE A 229 -9.47 6.92 -13.51
C ILE A 229 -9.21 6.48 -14.95
N THR A 230 -9.85 7.09 -15.94
CA THR A 230 -9.65 6.75 -17.35
C THR A 230 -8.22 7.06 -17.80
N GLY A 231 -7.49 6.06 -18.30
CA GLY A 231 -6.08 6.17 -18.67
C GLY A 231 -5.08 6.28 -17.50
N GLY A 232 -5.56 6.24 -16.25
CA GLY A 232 -4.80 6.60 -15.06
C GLY A 232 -4.66 5.50 -14.02
N ALA A 233 -4.07 5.84 -12.87
CA ALA A 233 -3.66 4.91 -11.83
C ALA A 233 -4.85 4.21 -11.14
N GLN A 234 -6.05 4.79 -11.22
CA GLN A 234 -7.27 4.28 -10.60
C GLN A 234 -8.16 3.47 -11.56
N GLU A 235 -7.72 3.20 -12.80
CA GLU A 235 -8.58 2.63 -13.87
C GLU A 235 -9.18 1.24 -13.55
N THR A 236 -8.37 0.31 -13.04
CA THR A 236 -8.71 -1.12 -12.98
C THR A 236 -8.72 -1.65 -11.55
N ARG A 237 -9.72 -2.50 -11.26
CA ARG A 237 -9.90 -3.26 -10.02
C ARG A 237 -9.79 -4.76 -10.26
N VAL A 238 -9.50 -5.52 -9.22
CA VAL A 238 -9.40 -6.99 -9.28
C VAL A 238 -10.58 -7.64 -8.54
N HIS A 239 -11.25 -8.60 -9.18
CA HIS A 239 -12.34 -9.39 -8.57
C HIS A 239 -11.82 -10.21 -7.39
N GLY A 240 -12.40 -10.05 -6.19
CA GLY A 240 -11.92 -10.71 -4.97
C GLY A 240 -10.78 -9.98 -4.24
N GLY A 241 -10.47 -8.74 -4.64
CA GLY A 241 -9.43 -7.91 -4.03
C GLY A 241 -8.02 -8.17 -4.54
N THR A 242 -7.06 -7.34 -4.13
CA THR A 242 -5.65 -7.42 -4.57
C THR A 242 -4.78 -8.33 -3.72
N GLN A 243 -5.12 -8.52 -2.44
CA GLN A 243 -4.34 -9.35 -1.51
C GLN A 243 -4.12 -10.78 -2.04
N GLN A 244 -5.09 -11.31 -2.77
CA GLN A 244 -5.05 -12.64 -3.39
C GLN A 244 -3.86 -12.87 -4.35
N ILE A 245 -3.21 -11.80 -4.80
CA ILE A 245 -2.00 -11.85 -5.64
C ILE A 245 -0.81 -12.20 -4.75
N SER A 246 -0.72 -11.59 -3.56
CA SER A 246 0.24 -11.97 -2.52
C SER A 246 -0.02 -13.39 -2.02
N ASP A 247 -1.28 -13.79 -1.84
CA ASP A 247 -1.60 -15.16 -1.42
C ASP A 247 -1.16 -16.21 -2.45
N ARG A 248 -1.33 -15.94 -3.76
CA ARG A 248 -0.86 -16.83 -4.84
C ARG A 248 0.66 -16.84 -4.99
N LEU A 249 1.35 -15.70 -4.80
CA LEU A 249 2.81 -15.67 -4.71
C LEU A 249 3.31 -16.49 -3.51
N ALA A 250 2.68 -16.32 -2.35
CA ALA A 250 3.02 -17.05 -1.12
C ALA A 250 2.82 -18.57 -1.25
N ALA A 251 1.76 -19.01 -1.92
CA ALA A 251 1.50 -20.42 -2.19
C ALA A 251 2.62 -21.10 -3.01
N GLN A 252 3.37 -20.35 -3.83
CA GLN A 252 4.52 -20.88 -4.58
C GLN A 252 5.76 -21.14 -3.71
N LEU A 253 5.82 -20.59 -2.49
CA LEU A 253 6.98 -20.70 -1.60
C LEU A 253 6.95 -21.94 -0.70
N GLY A 254 5.81 -22.61 -0.57
CA GLY A 254 5.65 -23.83 0.24
C GLY A 254 6.12 -23.64 1.69
N ASP A 255 7.05 -24.49 2.13
CA ASP A 255 7.63 -24.44 3.48
C ASP A 255 8.69 -23.34 3.65
N GLY A 256 8.96 -22.50 2.65
CA GLY A 256 9.88 -21.37 2.74
C GLY A 256 9.29 -20.16 3.48
N LEU A 257 7.96 -20.05 3.64
CA LEU A 257 7.31 -18.94 4.33
C LEU A 257 7.22 -19.17 5.84
N ARG A 258 7.47 -18.11 6.62
CA ARG A 258 7.29 -18.05 8.08
C ARG A 258 6.51 -16.79 8.43
N LEU A 259 5.28 -16.99 8.91
CA LEU A 259 4.40 -15.96 9.47
C LEU A 259 4.69 -15.81 10.98
N ASN A 260 4.19 -14.74 11.62
CA ASN A 260 4.42 -14.44 13.03
C ASN A 260 5.92 -14.44 13.40
N SER A 261 6.75 -13.97 12.49
CA SER A 261 8.21 -14.03 12.50
C SER A 261 8.84 -12.64 12.35
N PRO A 262 8.50 -11.66 13.21
CA PRO A 262 9.07 -10.32 13.12
C PRO A 262 10.58 -10.35 13.33
N VAL A 263 11.32 -9.82 12.37
CA VAL A 263 12.78 -9.72 12.43
C VAL A 263 13.18 -8.61 13.39
N ARG A 264 14.01 -8.95 14.38
CA ARG A 264 14.52 -8.04 15.41
C ARG A 264 15.95 -7.59 15.13
N ALA A 265 16.78 -8.47 14.56
CA ALA A 265 18.17 -8.14 14.25
C ALA A 265 18.71 -8.85 13.01
N ILE A 266 19.70 -8.23 12.35
CA ILE A 266 20.46 -8.80 11.24
C ILE A 266 21.95 -8.63 11.53
N ARG A 267 22.65 -9.75 11.76
CA ARG A 267 24.12 -9.78 11.78
C ARG A 267 24.63 -10.10 10.38
N HIS A 268 25.66 -9.42 9.90
CA HIS A 268 26.18 -9.57 8.53
C HIS A 268 27.71 -9.40 8.47
N GLY A 269 28.37 -10.07 7.53
CA GLY A 269 29.82 -10.03 7.41
C GLY A 269 30.36 -10.69 6.14
N GLY A 270 31.63 -11.06 6.16
CA GLY A 270 32.28 -11.73 5.02
C GLY A 270 31.60 -13.04 4.64
N ASP A 271 31.21 -13.84 5.63
CA ASP A 271 30.79 -15.23 5.45
C ASP A 271 29.28 -15.44 5.21
N GLY A 272 28.46 -14.39 5.36
CA GLY A 272 27.01 -14.47 5.19
C GLY A 272 26.23 -13.48 6.03
N VAL A 273 24.96 -13.82 6.29
CA VAL A 273 24.03 -13.10 7.16
C VAL A 273 23.36 -14.06 8.14
N LYS A 274 23.10 -13.58 9.35
CA LYS A 274 22.22 -14.22 10.35
C LYS A 274 21.09 -13.26 10.68
N VAL A 275 19.87 -13.66 10.32
CA VAL A 275 18.63 -12.94 10.59
C VAL A 275 17.98 -13.54 11.84
N ILE A 276 17.70 -12.69 12.81
CA ILE A 276 17.15 -13.07 14.12
C ILE A 276 15.71 -12.54 14.19
N ALA A 277 14.75 -13.45 14.29
CA ALA A 277 13.33 -13.16 14.45
C ALA A 277 12.77 -13.83 15.70
N ASP A 278 11.57 -13.43 16.14
CA ASP A 278 10.92 -14.05 17.30
C ASP A 278 10.65 -15.55 17.11
N SER A 279 10.61 -16.02 15.86
CA SER A 279 10.47 -17.43 15.47
C SER A 279 11.79 -18.23 15.46
N GLY A 280 12.95 -17.58 15.61
CA GLY A 280 14.27 -18.22 15.65
C GLY A 280 15.38 -17.49 14.87
N GLU A 281 16.53 -18.14 14.77
CA GLU A 281 17.67 -17.67 13.97
C GLU A 281 17.72 -18.35 12.60
N TYR A 282 17.98 -17.56 11.56
CA TYR A 282 18.06 -18.00 10.16
C TYR A 282 19.38 -17.54 9.53
N ASN A 283 20.11 -18.44 8.90
CA ASN A 283 21.38 -18.12 8.23
C ASN A 283 21.23 -18.16 6.71
N GLY A 284 21.93 -17.27 6.00
CA GLY A 284 22.04 -17.35 4.54
C GLY A 284 23.23 -16.57 3.98
N ALA A 285 23.39 -16.61 2.66
CA ALA A 285 24.48 -15.90 1.98
C ALA A 285 24.17 -14.41 1.76
N TYR A 286 22.89 -14.06 1.59
CA TYR A 286 22.39 -12.69 1.47
C TYR A 286 21.04 -12.51 2.18
N THR A 287 20.64 -11.26 2.42
CA THR A 287 19.27 -10.94 2.83
C THR A 287 18.70 -9.78 2.04
N ILE A 288 17.41 -9.87 1.72
CA ILE A 288 16.63 -8.80 1.09
C ILE A 288 15.64 -8.27 2.14
N VAL A 289 15.80 -7.01 2.53
CA VAL A 289 14.87 -6.33 3.44
C VAL A 289 13.81 -5.62 2.60
N ALA A 290 12.58 -6.13 2.63
CA ALA A 290 11.45 -5.71 1.78
C ALA A 290 10.32 -5.01 2.57
N VAL A 291 10.68 -4.30 3.63
CA VAL A 291 9.77 -3.51 4.48
C VAL A 291 10.00 -2.00 4.28
N PRO A 292 9.00 -1.14 4.56
CA PRO A 292 9.15 0.32 4.53
C PRO A 292 10.42 0.84 5.21
N PRO A 293 11.05 1.93 4.71
CA PRO A 293 12.32 2.43 5.22
C PRO A 293 12.37 2.63 6.75
N PHE A 294 11.33 3.18 7.36
CA PHE A 294 11.31 3.37 8.82
C PHE A 294 11.27 2.04 9.61
N LEU A 295 10.62 0.98 9.10
CA LEU A 295 10.66 -0.36 9.70
C LEU A 295 12.02 -1.02 9.52
N ALA A 296 12.67 -0.82 8.37
CA ALA A 296 14.05 -1.24 8.19
C ALA A 296 14.97 -0.57 9.24
N GLY A 297 14.67 0.66 9.66
CA GLY A 297 15.35 1.36 10.76
C GLY A 297 15.04 0.86 12.17
N ARG A 298 14.01 0.03 12.38
CA ARG A 298 13.68 -0.60 13.68
C ARG A 298 14.42 -1.92 13.92
N ILE A 299 15.02 -2.50 12.88
CA ILE A 299 15.85 -3.71 12.98
C ILE A 299 17.23 -3.33 13.53
N ALA A 300 17.78 -4.11 14.48
CA ALA A 300 19.15 -3.92 14.94
C ALA A 300 20.15 -4.54 13.93
N TYR A 301 21.23 -3.82 13.60
CA TYR A 301 22.25 -4.30 12.65
C TYR A 301 23.62 -4.40 13.30
N ASP A 302 24.33 -5.50 13.02
CA ASP A 302 25.66 -5.78 13.53
C ASP A 302 26.57 -6.31 12.39
N PRO A 303 27.56 -5.53 11.91
CA PRO A 303 27.86 -4.16 12.30
C PRO A 303 26.74 -3.18 11.90
N SER A 304 26.75 -2.00 12.52
CA SER A 304 25.74 -0.96 12.28
C SER A 304 25.68 -0.52 10.81
N LEU A 305 24.49 -0.10 10.36
CA LEU A 305 24.32 0.46 9.01
C LEU A 305 25.17 1.72 8.82
N PRO A 306 25.67 1.98 7.59
CA PRO A 306 26.31 3.25 7.25
C PRO A 306 25.45 4.45 7.64
N ALA A 307 26.08 5.51 8.17
CA ALA A 307 25.39 6.65 8.78
C ALA A 307 24.30 7.26 7.87
N LEU A 308 24.53 7.37 6.56
CA LEU A 308 23.55 7.89 5.60
C LEU A 308 22.31 6.98 5.47
N ARG A 309 22.46 5.66 5.51
CA ARG A 309 21.33 4.72 5.51
C ARG A 309 20.55 4.80 6.83
N SER A 310 21.26 4.84 7.96
CA SER A 310 20.63 4.97 9.29
C SER A 310 19.86 6.29 9.45
N GLN A 311 20.37 7.39 8.90
CA GLN A 311 19.68 8.69 8.91
C GLN A 311 18.52 8.77 7.92
N LEU A 312 18.60 8.08 6.77
CA LEU A 312 17.50 7.97 5.81
C LEU A 312 16.25 7.33 6.45
N THR A 313 16.42 6.21 7.17
CA THR A 313 15.28 5.50 7.78
C THR A 313 14.55 6.30 8.86
N GLN A 314 15.17 7.35 9.40
CA GLN A 314 14.56 8.30 10.35
C GLN A 314 13.83 9.47 9.64
N ARG A 315 14.06 9.66 8.33
CA ARG A 315 13.65 10.85 7.55
C ARG A 315 12.70 10.53 6.40
N MET A 316 12.21 9.28 6.37
CA MET A 316 11.15 8.82 5.46
C MET A 316 9.96 8.33 6.29
N PRO A 317 9.14 9.25 6.84
CA PRO A 317 7.88 8.90 7.50
C PRO A 317 6.87 8.35 6.49
N MET A 318 5.92 7.57 6.99
CA MET A 318 4.79 7.08 6.20
C MET A 318 3.67 8.13 6.08
N GLY A 319 2.90 8.05 5.00
CA GLY A 319 1.61 8.74 4.89
C GLY A 319 0.63 8.35 5.99
N SER A 320 -0.21 9.30 6.41
CA SER A 320 -1.28 9.14 7.39
C SER A 320 -2.62 8.96 6.67
N ILE A 321 -3.20 7.75 6.69
CA ILE A 321 -4.51 7.47 6.06
C ILE A 321 -5.38 6.54 6.92
N ILE A 322 -6.67 6.87 7.01
CA ILE A 322 -7.76 5.96 7.38
C ILE A 322 -8.62 5.74 6.14
N LYS A 323 -8.78 4.47 5.74
CA LYS A 323 -9.59 4.06 4.60
C LYS A 323 -10.93 3.54 5.10
N CYS A 324 -12.03 4.14 4.67
CA CYS A 324 -13.36 3.97 5.25
C CYS A 324 -14.38 3.58 4.18
N ILE A 325 -15.16 2.53 4.40
CA ILE A 325 -16.13 2.00 3.44
C ILE A 325 -17.52 1.96 4.08
N MET A 326 -18.51 2.53 3.39
CA MET A 326 -19.93 2.46 3.75
C MET A 326 -20.64 1.53 2.75
N VAL A 327 -21.23 0.44 3.25
CA VAL A 327 -21.98 -0.52 2.43
C VAL A 327 -23.48 -0.25 2.57
N TYR A 328 -24.21 -0.30 1.46
CA TYR A 328 -25.64 0.01 1.31
C TYR A 328 -26.36 -1.10 0.54
N ASP A 329 -27.70 -1.17 0.63
CA ASP A 329 -28.51 -2.20 -0.06
C ASP A 329 -28.38 -2.17 -1.60
N LYS A 330 -27.94 -1.05 -2.14
CA LYS A 330 -27.73 -0.79 -3.57
C LYS A 330 -26.83 0.43 -3.74
N PRO A 331 -26.09 0.55 -4.85
CA PRO A 331 -25.29 1.74 -5.18
C PRO A 331 -26.22 2.89 -5.59
N PHE A 332 -26.86 3.51 -4.60
CA PHE A 332 -28.01 4.40 -4.82
C PHE A 332 -27.66 5.67 -5.59
N TRP A 333 -26.46 6.20 -5.36
CA TRP A 333 -25.90 7.37 -6.05
C TRP A 333 -25.91 7.19 -7.57
N ARG A 334 -25.67 5.97 -8.11
CA ARG A 334 -25.77 5.68 -9.55
C ARG A 334 -27.18 5.93 -10.09
N GLY A 335 -28.20 5.52 -9.34
CA GLY A 335 -29.61 5.75 -9.69
C GLY A 335 -30.03 7.21 -9.60
N ASP A 336 -29.32 7.98 -8.77
CA ASP A 336 -29.52 9.42 -8.58
C ASP A 336 -28.60 10.26 -9.51
N GLY A 337 -27.85 9.60 -10.42
CA GLY A 337 -27.06 10.22 -11.48
C GLY A 337 -25.61 10.58 -11.12
N PHE A 338 -25.10 10.14 -9.96
CA PHE A 338 -23.75 10.43 -9.47
C PHE A 338 -22.77 9.26 -9.68
N SER A 339 -21.49 9.57 -9.89
CA SER A 339 -20.43 8.57 -10.09
C SER A 339 -19.90 7.92 -8.80
N GLY A 340 -20.22 8.50 -7.63
CA GLY A 340 -19.61 8.15 -6.35
C GLY A 340 -18.31 8.91 -6.04
N GLU A 341 -17.79 9.71 -6.98
CA GLU A 341 -16.58 10.51 -6.78
C GLU A 341 -16.84 11.81 -6.00
N ILE A 342 -16.07 12.02 -4.93
CA ILE A 342 -15.97 13.30 -4.20
C ILE A 342 -14.50 13.73 -4.15
N ALA A 343 -14.25 15.01 -4.37
CA ALA A 343 -13.03 15.69 -3.91
C ALA A 343 -13.42 16.85 -2.98
N SER A 344 -12.80 16.95 -1.80
CA SER A 344 -13.20 17.91 -0.76
C SER A 344 -12.02 18.54 -0.01
N ASP A 345 -12.07 19.85 0.22
CA ASP A 345 -11.18 20.55 1.18
C ASP A 345 -11.82 20.73 2.57
N ASP A 346 -13.06 20.24 2.75
CA ASP A 346 -13.87 20.40 3.95
C ASP A 346 -14.53 19.08 4.36
N GLY A 347 -14.50 18.76 5.66
CA GLY A 347 -14.94 17.47 6.22
C GLY A 347 -13.82 16.45 6.42
N PRO A 348 -14.12 15.27 6.98
CA PRO A 348 -13.12 14.23 7.24
C PRO A 348 -12.54 13.61 5.97
N LEU A 349 -13.32 13.47 4.89
CA LEU A 349 -12.86 12.84 3.65
C LEU A 349 -12.32 13.87 2.67
N CYS A 350 -11.05 13.74 2.26
CA CYS A 350 -10.48 14.55 1.17
C CYS A 350 -10.87 14.01 -0.22
N ALA A 351 -11.08 12.69 -0.32
CA ALA A 351 -11.50 11.99 -1.53
C ALA A 351 -12.46 10.84 -1.22
N ALA A 352 -13.39 10.56 -2.14
CA ALA A 352 -14.24 9.37 -2.12
C ALA A 352 -14.49 8.83 -3.54
N PHE A 353 -14.83 7.54 -3.65
CA PHE A 353 -15.14 6.84 -4.90
C PHE A 353 -16.26 5.80 -4.68
N ASP A 354 -16.87 5.35 -5.77
CA ASP A 354 -17.69 4.12 -5.79
C ASP A 354 -16.77 2.89 -5.71
N ASP A 355 -16.93 2.08 -4.68
CA ASP A 355 -16.13 0.88 -4.41
C ASP A 355 -16.89 -0.42 -4.70
N THR A 356 -18.07 -0.31 -5.31
CA THR A 356 -18.96 -1.45 -5.54
C THR A 356 -18.38 -2.43 -6.56
N PRO A 357 -18.16 -3.70 -6.21
CA PRO A 357 -17.65 -4.70 -7.15
C PRO A 357 -18.58 -4.92 -8.34
N GLU A 358 -18.01 -5.23 -9.50
CA GLU A 358 -18.77 -5.53 -10.72
C GLU A 358 -19.71 -6.72 -10.49
N GLY A 359 -21.01 -6.49 -10.65
CA GLY A 359 -22.06 -7.50 -10.46
C GLY A 359 -22.60 -7.62 -9.03
N SER A 360 -22.04 -6.89 -8.06
CA SER A 360 -22.61 -6.85 -6.70
C SER A 360 -23.98 -6.16 -6.69
N ALA A 361 -24.90 -6.70 -5.88
CA ALA A 361 -26.21 -6.09 -5.65
C ALA A 361 -26.15 -4.96 -4.62
N GLU A 362 -25.23 -5.07 -3.65
CA GLU A 362 -24.98 -4.04 -2.64
C GLU A 362 -24.18 -2.89 -3.26
N GLY A 363 -24.24 -1.70 -2.66
CA GLY A 363 -23.42 -0.56 -3.05
C GLY A 363 -22.36 -0.28 -2.01
N SER A 364 -21.12 -0.04 -2.42
CA SER A 364 -20.06 0.42 -1.52
C SER A 364 -19.56 1.80 -1.93
N LEU A 365 -19.51 2.75 -0.99
CA LEU A 365 -18.79 4.02 -1.14
C LEU A 365 -17.53 3.97 -0.28
N ILE A 366 -16.39 4.34 -0.85
CA ILE A 366 -15.12 4.42 -0.15
C ILE A 366 -14.65 5.84 0.00
N GLY A 367 -14.15 6.19 1.18
CA GLY A 367 -13.59 7.49 1.51
C GLY A 367 -12.20 7.37 2.15
N PHE A 368 -11.39 8.41 1.94
CA PHE A 368 -10.07 8.56 2.52
C PHE A 368 -10.04 9.76 3.47
N ILE A 369 -9.84 9.49 4.77
CA ILE A 369 -9.34 10.49 5.72
C ILE A 369 -7.82 10.46 5.61
N ALA A 370 -7.18 11.60 5.34
CA ALA A 370 -5.74 11.66 5.04
C ALA A 370 -5.02 12.79 5.77
N GLY A 371 -3.69 12.75 5.83
CA GLY A 371 -2.86 13.84 6.34
C GLY A 371 -3.12 14.19 7.81
N ASP A 372 -3.19 15.48 8.13
CA ASP A 372 -3.54 15.99 9.47
C ASP A 372 -4.95 15.54 9.90
N ALA A 373 -5.89 15.43 8.97
CA ALA A 373 -7.22 14.91 9.29
C ALA A 373 -7.12 13.45 9.77
N ALA A 374 -6.31 12.60 9.14
CA ALA A 374 -6.15 11.20 9.58
C ALA A 374 -5.51 11.10 10.97
N ARG A 375 -4.56 11.98 11.28
CA ARG A 375 -3.96 12.10 12.62
C ARG A 375 -5.02 12.48 13.67
N ALA A 376 -5.76 13.56 13.43
CA ALA A 376 -6.80 14.03 14.36
C ALA A 376 -7.97 13.05 14.52
N TRP A 377 -8.39 12.37 13.44
CA TRP A 377 -9.47 11.39 13.47
C TRP A 377 -9.06 10.02 14.02
N THR A 378 -7.76 9.70 14.10
CA THR A 378 -7.26 8.49 14.78
C THR A 378 -7.63 8.49 16.27
N GLU A 379 -7.59 9.67 16.93
CA GLU A 379 -7.96 9.82 18.35
C GLU A 379 -9.46 9.64 18.63
N LYS A 380 -10.30 9.52 17.60
CA LYS A 380 -11.75 9.34 17.73
C LYS A 380 -12.15 7.87 17.74
N SER A 381 -13.35 7.58 18.20
CA SER A 381 -13.94 6.25 18.06
C SER A 381 -14.33 5.97 16.59
N PRO A 382 -14.41 4.69 16.18
CA PRO A 382 -14.96 4.31 14.87
C PRO A 382 -16.39 4.85 14.64
N ALA A 383 -17.19 4.99 15.70
CA ALA A 383 -18.53 5.55 15.64
C ALA A 383 -18.53 7.05 15.31
N GLU A 384 -17.68 7.85 15.98
CA GLU A 384 -17.52 9.28 15.67
C GLU A 384 -16.99 9.49 14.24
N ARG A 385 -16.03 8.67 13.77
CA ARG A 385 -15.55 8.70 12.39
C ARG A 385 -16.68 8.40 11.40
N ARG A 386 -17.42 7.31 11.63
CA ARG A 386 -18.59 6.92 10.84
C ARG A 386 -19.59 8.06 10.73
N ASP A 387 -20.01 8.63 11.84
CA ASP A 387 -21.07 9.64 11.87
C ASP A 387 -20.64 10.95 11.18
N ALA A 388 -19.36 11.32 11.29
CA ALA A 388 -18.78 12.46 10.55
C ALA A 388 -18.72 12.21 9.03
N ILE A 389 -18.35 11.00 8.61
CA ILE A 389 -18.38 10.59 7.19
C ILE A 389 -19.81 10.60 6.65
N LEU A 390 -20.76 10.03 7.41
CA LEU A 390 -22.17 9.99 7.00
C LEU A 390 -22.76 11.39 6.87
N LYS A 391 -22.39 12.34 7.73
CA LYS A 391 -22.76 13.75 7.55
C LYS A 391 -22.25 14.29 6.21
N GLN A 392 -20.98 14.06 5.87
CA GLN A 392 -20.41 14.51 4.60
C GLN A 392 -21.06 13.82 3.38
N PHE A 393 -21.38 12.53 3.47
CA PHE A 393 -22.09 11.81 2.41
C PHE A 393 -23.56 12.24 2.28
N VAL A 394 -24.25 12.64 3.37
CA VAL A 394 -25.60 13.22 3.31
C VAL A 394 -25.56 14.62 2.66
N GLU A 395 -24.56 15.44 2.97
CA GLU A 395 -24.34 16.72 2.26
C GLU A 395 -24.11 16.52 0.76
N CYS A 396 -23.53 15.38 0.34
CA CYS A 396 -23.20 15.09 -1.06
C CYS A 396 -24.33 14.36 -1.83
N TYR A 397 -24.97 13.36 -1.23
CA TYR A 397 -25.89 12.43 -1.89
C TYR A 397 -27.30 12.40 -1.26
N GLY A 398 -27.57 13.26 -0.27
CA GLY A 398 -28.86 13.35 0.43
C GLY A 398 -29.10 12.23 1.46
N ASP A 399 -30.29 12.27 2.09
CA ASP A 399 -30.64 11.49 3.29
C ASP A 399 -30.44 9.97 3.16
N ARG A 400 -30.49 9.42 1.94
CA ARG A 400 -30.25 8.00 1.66
C ARG A 400 -28.85 7.55 2.08
N ALA A 401 -27.88 8.47 2.08
CA ALA A 401 -26.54 8.20 2.58
C ALA A 401 -26.47 7.93 4.08
N ALA A 402 -27.45 8.39 4.88
CA ALA A 402 -27.44 8.27 6.34
C ALA A 402 -27.61 6.82 6.86
N GLN A 403 -27.98 5.88 5.99
CA GLN A 403 -28.38 4.52 6.36
C GLN A 403 -27.48 3.44 5.70
N PRO A 404 -26.19 3.37 6.04
CA PRO A 404 -25.36 2.24 5.65
C PRO A 404 -25.79 0.98 6.44
N LYS A 405 -25.71 -0.18 5.80
CA LYS A 405 -25.88 -1.50 6.42
C LYS A 405 -24.65 -1.88 7.25
N GLU A 406 -23.48 -1.52 6.75
CA GLU A 406 -22.19 -1.86 7.33
C GLU A 406 -21.20 -0.70 7.18
N TYR A 407 -20.33 -0.55 8.18
CA TYR A 407 -19.17 0.33 8.15
C TYR A 407 -17.91 -0.50 8.36
N ILE A 408 -16.99 -0.41 7.41
CA ILE A 408 -15.66 -1.04 7.48
C ILE A 408 -14.63 0.08 7.48
N GLU A 409 -13.64 0.03 8.36
CA GLU A 409 -12.50 0.95 8.33
C GLU A 409 -11.16 0.24 8.51
N LYS A 410 -10.13 0.81 7.90
CA LYS A 410 -8.74 0.48 8.23
C LYS A 410 -7.94 1.75 8.48
N ASN A 411 -7.65 1.99 9.76
CA ASN A 411 -6.64 2.95 10.15
C ASN A 411 -5.25 2.36 9.87
N TRP A 412 -4.51 2.94 8.93
CA TRP A 412 -3.16 2.48 8.61
C TRP A 412 -2.08 3.11 9.51
N LEU A 413 -2.39 4.18 10.26
CA LEU A 413 -1.45 4.75 11.24
C LEU A 413 -1.18 3.76 12.39
N GLU A 414 -2.20 3.03 12.82
CA GLU A 414 -2.16 2.08 13.95
C GLU A 414 -1.57 0.70 13.57
N GLU A 415 -1.34 0.43 12.28
CA GLU A 415 -0.73 -0.82 11.82
C GLU A 415 0.77 -0.86 12.17
N GLU A 416 1.14 -1.51 13.28
CA GLU A 416 2.54 -1.63 13.76
C GLU A 416 3.57 -1.92 12.64
N TRP A 417 3.22 -2.88 11.76
CA TRP A 417 4.06 -3.40 10.68
C TRP A 417 3.76 -2.75 9.30
N SER A 418 3.19 -1.55 9.31
CA SER A 418 3.08 -0.64 8.15
C SER A 418 3.38 0.81 8.51
N GLY A 419 2.96 1.28 9.69
CA GLY A 419 3.16 2.63 10.25
C GLY A 419 2.45 3.77 9.51
N GLY A 420 1.63 3.44 8.51
CA GLY A 420 0.93 4.38 7.65
C GLY A 420 0.70 3.80 6.24
N CYS A 421 0.13 4.63 5.37
CA CYS A 421 -0.14 4.35 3.96
C CYS A 421 -0.22 5.67 3.15
N TYR A 422 0.04 5.65 1.84
CA TYR A 422 0.34 4.44 1.05
C TYR A 422 1.82 4.07 1.07
N GLU A 423 2.70 5.06 1.14
CA GLU A 423 4.14 4.99 1.01
C GLU A 423 4.88 5.80 2.08
N ALA A 424 6.22 5.70 2.10
CA ALA A 424 7.05 6.66 2.80
C ALA A 424 7.47 7.81 1.87
N TYR A 425 7.24 9.05 2.30
CA TYR A 425 7.60 10.25 1.55
C TYR A 425 8.91 10.88 2.07
N MET A 426 9.46 11.84 1.33
CA MET A 426 10.63 12.62 1.77
C MET A 426 10.27 14.08 2.02
N GLY A 427 10.64 14.57 3.20
CA GLY A 427 10.65 16.00 3.49
C GLY A 427 11.86 16.73 2.88
N PRO A 428 11.93 18.07 3.00
CA PRO A 428 12.99 18.86 2.40
C PRO A 428 14.42 18.44 2.78
N GLY A 429 15.31 18.45 1.79
CA GLY A 429 16.73 18.12 1.90
C GLY A 429 17.05 16.63 2.08
N VAL A 430 16.03 15.74 2.14
CA VAL A 430 16.23 14.31 2.35
C VAL A 430 16.70 13.60 1.08
N MET A 431 16.16 13.98 -0.08
CA MET A 431 16.48 13.32 -1.35
C MET A 431 17.95 13.56 -1.74
N THR A 432 18.43 14.81 -1.70
CA THR A 432 19.81 15.11 -2.10
C THR A 432 20.84 14.65 -1.09
N SER A 433 20.51 14.66 0.20
CA SER A 433 21.42 14.23 1.27
C SER A 433 21.53 12.71 1.41
N TYR A 434 20.43 11.98 1.20
CA TYR A 434 20.34 10.55 1.54
C TYR A 434 19.78 9.64 0.43
N GLY A 435 19.21 10.18 -0.65
CA GLY A 435 18.51 9.40 -1.68
C GLY A 435 19.34 8.28 -2.32
N LYS A 436 20.66 8.45 -2.46
CA LYS A 436 21.57 7.38 -2.91
C LYS A 436 21.57 6.15 -1.98
N ALA A 437 21.36 6.35 -0.67
CA ALA A 437 21.29 5.27 0.32
C ALA A 437 19.93 4.54 0.33
N LEU A 438 18.95 4.95 -0.48
CA LEU A 438 17.63 4.31 -0.58
C LEU A 438 17.71 2.91 -1.20
N ARG A 439 18.51 2.77 -2.27
CA ARG A 439 18.69 1.53 -3.02
C ARG A 439 20.03 0.84 -2.76
N ALA A 440 21.08 1.59 -2.41
CA ALA A 440 22.45 1.07 -2.29
C ALA A 440 22.57 -0.10 -1.28
N PRO A 441 23.01 -1.31 -1.71
CA PRO A 441 23.23 -2.44 -0.82
C PRO A 441 24.26 -2.15 0.27
N VAL A 442 24.07 -2.75 1.45
CA VAL A 442 25.01 -2.70 2.58
C VAL A 442 25.63 -4.08 2.75
N GLY A 443 26.80 -4.28 2.14
CA GLY A 443 27.49 -5.57 2.16
C GLY A 443 26.68 -6.68 1.50
N ARG A 444 26.06 -7.54 2.33
CA ARG A 444 25.17 -8.65 1.95
C ARG A 444 23.67 -8.37 2.15
N ILE A 445 23.32 -7.14 2.54
CA ILE A 445 21.95 -6.67 2.74
C ILE A 445 21.52 -5.86 1.51
N HIS A 446 20.46 -6.31 0.85
CA HIS A 446 19.82 -5.62 -0.27
C HIS A 446 18.44 -5.09 0.17
N TRP A 447 17.95 -4.05 -0.49
CA TRP A 447 16.73 -3.34 -0.09
C TRP A 447 15.67 -3.47 -1.18
N ALA A 448 14.46 -3.89 -0.82
CA ALA A 448 13.28 -3.91 -1.67
C ALA A 448 12.12 -3.17 -0.97
N GLY A 449 10.95 -3.15 -1.59
CA GLY A 449 9.80 -2.35 -1.16
C GLY A 449 9.55 -1.23 -2.18
N THR A 450 8.29 -0.82 -2.32
CA THR A 450 7.88 0.10 -3.41
C THR A 450 8.62 1.43 -3.39
N GLU A 451 9.04 1.89 -2.21
CA GLU A 451 9.88 3.06 -1.99
C GLU A 451 11.25 2.97 -2.69
N THR A 452 11.73 1.76 -2.97
CA THR A 452 13.00 1.53 -3.68
C THR A 452 12.82 1.36 -5.20
N SER A 453 11.59 1.36 -5.72
CA SER A 453 11.32 1.36 -7.16
C SER A 453 11.60 2.71 -7.79
N ASP A 454 11.95 2.72 -9.07
CA ASP A 454 12.19 3.90 -9.92
C ASP A 454 10.97 4.28 -10.76
N GLU A 455 10.23 3.29 -11.26
CA GLU A 455 8.88 3.43 -11.80
C GLU A 455 7.83 3.05 -10.74
N TRP A 456 6.69 3.75 -10.73
CA TRP A 456 5.55 3.48 -9.83
C TRP A 456 5.90 3.37 -8.35
N CYS A 457 6.81 4.23 -7.88
CA CYS A 457 7.15 4.38 -6.47
C CYS A 457 5.87 4.64 -5.65
N GLY A 458 5.66 3.89 -4.57
CA GLY A 458 4.46 3.96 -3.72
C GLY A 458 3.34 2.96 -4.10
N TYR A 459 3.31 2.48 -5.34
CA TYR A 459 2.26 1.59 -5.83
C TYR A 459 2.62 0.09 -5.74
N MET A 460 1.63 -0.78 -5.98
CA MET A 460 1.82 -2.22 -6.04
C MET A 460 2.82 -2.64 -7.14
N ASP A 461 2.78 -2.00 -8.31
CA ASP A 461 3.70 -2.26 -9.42
C ASP A 461 5.16 -1.97 -9.05
N GLY A 462 5.41 -0.84 -8.40
CA GLY A 462 6.73 -0.52 -7.85
C GLY A 462 7.20 -1.52 -6.79
N ALA A 463 6.27 -2.10 -6.01
CA ALA A 463 6.63 -3.20 -5.11
C ALA A 463 7.14 -4.42 -5.89
N VAL A 464 6.43 -4.86 -6.94
CA VAL A 464 6.85 -5.99 -7.79
C VAL A 464 8.21 -5.72 -8.45
N ARG A 465 8.35 -4.57 -9.14
CA ARG A 465 9.60 -4.14 -9.78
C ARG A 465 10.79 -4.08 -8.82
N SER A 466 10.58 -3.53 -7.63
CA SER A 466 11.63 -3.49 -6.60
C SER A 466 12.01 -4.88 -6.11
N GLY A 467 11.07 -5.84 -6.07
CA GLY A 467 11.31 -7.23 -5.74
C GLY A 467 12.17 -7.94 -6.79
N GLU A 468 11.79 -7.82 -8.06
CA GLU A 468 12.54 -8.35 -9.21
C GLU A 468 13.99 -7.86 -9.19
N ARG A 469 14.21 -6.53 -9.12
CA ARG A 469 15.56 -5.96 -9.12
C ARG A 469 16.39 -6.33 -7.87
N ALA A 470 15.77 -6.54 -6.70
CA ALA A 470 16.50 -7.06 -5.54
C ALA A 470 16.97 -8.50 -5.73
N ALA A 471 16.14 -9.35 -6.35
CA ALA A 471 16.51 -10.72 -6.69
C ALA A 471 17.69 -10.73 -7.68
N ASP A 472 17.62 -9.94 -8.76
CA ASP A 472 18.68 -9.86 -9.76
C ASP A 472 20.02 -9.37 -9.19
N GLU A 473 20.01 -8.34 -8.33
CA GLU A 473 21.21 -7.86 -7.63
C GLU A 473 21.88 -8.92 -6.76
N VAL A 474 21.07 -9.76 -6.09
CA VAL A 474 21.56 -10.85 -5.23
C VAL A 474 22.03 -12.04 -6.07
N LEU A 475 21.32 -12.37 -7.16
CA LEU A 475 21.68 -13.43 -8.11
C LEU A 475 23.05 -13.16 -8.74
N ALA A 476 23.30 -11.92 -9.18
CA ALA A 476 24.59 -11.49 -9.73
C ALA A 476 25.77 -11.53 -8.72
N ARG A 477 25.49 -11.84 -7.45
CA ARG A 477 26.46 -11.99 -6.35
C ARG A 477 26.46 -13.39 -5.71
N LEU A 478 25.63 -14.30 -6.25
CA LEU A 478 25.48 -15.71 -5.88
C LEU A 478 25.99 -16.67 -6.98
N THR A 479 26.54 -16.12 -8.06
CA THR A 479 27.21 -16.80 -9.18
C THR A 479 28.70 -16.92 -8.93
#